data_AF-A0A0L0BI97-F1
#
_entry.id   AF-A0A0L0BI97-F1
#
_cell.length_a   1.000
_cell.length_b   1.000
_cell.length_c   1.000
_cell.angle_alpha   90.00
_cell.angle_beta   90.00
_cell.angle_gamma   90.00
#
_symmetry.space_group_name_H-M   'P 1'
#
loop_
_entity.id
_entity.type
_entity.pdbx_description
1 polymer ?
#
loop_
_entity_poly.entity_id
_entity_poly.type
_entity_poly.pdbx_seq_one_letter_code
_entity_poly.pdbx_strand_id
1 'polypeptide(L)'
;MAGEVVLIGVGSRALGDAGAGELRPALIAAVVGLHFLPFAWAFGERMFTLLGGVVAVLGAAGLVAGALGVPRAAEVSAVLAGFAMLVVLVRYTQGRFAPR
;
A
#
# COMPACT_ATOMS: atom_id res chain seq x y z
N MET A 1 6.95 -9.42 7.39
CA MET A 1 6.19 -9.46 8.66
C MET A 1 6.80 -8.60 9.77
N ALA A 2 7.92 -8.96 10.42
CA ALA A 2 8.39 -8.17 11.58
C ALA A 2 8.68 -6.67 11.26
N GLY A 3 9.39 -6.39 10.16
CA GLY A 3 9.68 -5.00 9.75
C GLY A 3 8.44 -4.18 9.38
N GLU A 4 7.41 -4.83 8.83
CA GLU A 4 6.14 -4.20 8.46
C GLU A 4 5.35 -3.77 9.69
N VAL A 5 5.20 -4.67 10.66
CA VAL A 5 4.52 -4.40 11.93
C VAL A 5 5.25 -3.29 12.70
N VAL A 6 6.58 -3.29 12.68
CA VAL A 6 7.38 -2.20 13.29
C VAL A 6 7.14 -0.88 12.57
N LEU A 7 7.20 -0.84 11.24
CA LEU A 7 6.96 0.38 10.45
C LEU A 7 5.56 0.94 10.67
N ILE A 8 4.53 0.09 10.61
CA ILE A 8 3.14 0.50 10.87
C ILE A 8 3.01 0.98 12.31
N GLY A 9 3.57 0.26 13.28
CA GLY A 9 3.46 0.61 14.69
C GLY A 9 4.15 1.94 15.03
N VAL A 10 5.38 2.14 14.54
CA VAL A 10 6.14 3.38 14.73
C VAL A 10 5.47 4.54 14.01
N GLY A 11 5.11 4.36 12.72
CA GLY A 11 4.45 5.42 11.95
C GLY A 11 3.07 5.78 12.51
N SER A 12 2.29 4.81 12.98
CA SER A 12 0.96 5.07 13.56
C SER A 12 1.02 5.81 14.90
N ARG A 13 2.08 5.58 15.68
CA ARG A 13 2.38 6.36 16.88
C ARG A 13 2.79 7.77 16.51
N ALA A 14 3.76 7.93 15.61
CA ALA A 14 4.20 9.24 15.15
C ALA A 14 3.05 10.10 14.58
N LEU A 15 2.14 9.49 13.80
CA LEU A 15 0.93 10.15 13.32
C LEU A 15 -0.01 10.54 14.47
N GLY A 16 -0.14 9.69 15.49
CA GLY A 16 -0.92 10.01 16.68
C GLY A 16 -0.34 11.19 17.46
N ASP A 17 0.97 11.19 17.69
CA ASP A 17 1.70 12.25 18.40
C ASP A 17 1.63 13.60 17.64
N ALA A 18 1.57 13.55 16.31
CA ALA A 18 1.37 14.71 15.45
C ALA A 18 -0.09 15.16 15.30
N GLY A 19 -1.05 14.47 15.95
CA GLY A 19 -2.49 14.75 15.80
C GLY A 19 -3.09 14.36 14.45
N ALA A 20 -2.34 13.66 13.60
CA ALA A 20 -2.72 13.24 12.24
C ALA A 20 -3.12 11.75 12.18
N GLY A 21 -3.83 11.27 13.20
CA GLY A 21 -4.21 9.86 13.35
C GLY A 21 -5.10 9.32 12.22
N GLU A 22 -5.80 10.21 11.53
CA GLU A 22 -6.62 9.94 10.34
C GLU A 22 -5.80 9.50 9.12
N LEU A 23 -4.49 9.76 9.09
CA LEU A 23 -3.61 9.35 7.99
C LEU A 23 -3.17 7.88 8.07
N ARG A 24 -3.48 7.19 9.17
CA ARG A 24 -3.10 5.78 9.40
C ARG A 24 -3.50 4.82 8.28
N PRO A 25 -4.70 4.88 7.67
CA PRO A 25 -5.06 3.98 6.58
C PRO A 25 -4.12 4.08 5.38
N ALA A 26 -3.68 5.28 5.02
CA ALA A 26 -2.75 5.51 3.93
C ALA A 26 -1.34 5.04 4.27
N LEU A 27 -0.89 5.23 5.51
CA LEU A 27 0.36 4.66 6.01
C LEU A 27 0.38 3.15 5.87
N ILE A 28 -0.68 2.49 6.34
CA ILE A 28 -0.81 1.03 6.26
C ILE A 28 -0.76 0.59 4.80
N ALA A 29 -1.54 1.23 3.91
CA ALA A 29 -1.52 0.91 2.49
C ALA A 29 -0.13 1.07 1.87
N ALA A 30 0.59 2.15 2.19
CA ALA A 30 1.94 2.39 1.69
C ALA A 30 2.91 1.28 2.13
N VAL A 31 2.90 0.95 3.43
CA VAL A 31 3.79 -0.06 4.02
C VAL A 31 3.46 -1.46 3.50
N VAL A 32 2.19 -1.81 3.37
CA VAL A 32 1.74 -3.08 2.76
C VAL A 32 2.22 -3.18 1.32
N GLY A 33 2.09 -2.12 0.51
CA GLY A 33 2.60 -2.08 -0.86
C GLY A 33 4.12 -2.33 -0.92
N LEU A 34 4.87 -1.65 -0.05
CA LEU A 34 6.32 -1.83 0.05
C LEU A 34 6.70 -3.27 0.45
N HIS A 35 5.88 -3.94 1.25
CA HIS A 35 6.13 -5.32 1.67
C HIS A 35 6.14 -6.32 0.50
N PHE A 36 5.41 -6.04 -0.59
CA PHE A 36 5.39 -6.92 -1.77
C PHE A 36 6.65 -6.83 -2.64
N LEU A 37 7.43 -5.75 -2.55
CA LEU A 37 8.63 -5.55 -3.39
C LEU A 37 9.75 -6.57 -3.10
N PRO A 38 10.08 -6.91 -1.83
CA PRO A 38 11.00 -8.00 -1.53
C PRO A 38 10.57 -9.34 -2.14
N PHE A 39 9.27 -9.65 -2.15
CA PHE A 39 8.76 -10.88 -2.76
C PHE A 39 8.89 -10.85 -4.28
N ALA A 40 8.61 -9.71 -4.91
CA ALA A 40 8.84 -9.54 -6.34
C ALA A 40 10.30 -9.82 -6.72
N TRP A 41 11.24 -9.33 -5.91
CA TRP A 41 12.67 -9.58 -6.12
C TRP A 41 13.04 -11.05 -5.87
N ALA A 42 12.59 -11.65 -4.77
CA ALA A 42 12.94 -13.02 -4.40
C ALA A 42 12.36 -14.08 -5.35
N PHE A 43 11.14 -13.87 -5.86
CA PHE A 43 10.44 -14.84 -6.71
C PHE A 43 10.49 -14.48 -8.20
N GLY A 44 11.00 -13.30 -8.58
CA GLY A 44 11.03 -12.83 -9.96
C GLY A 44 9.65 -12.66 -10.61
N GLU A 45 8.60 -12.58 -9.79
CA GLU A 45 7.21 -12.62 -10.25
C GLU A 45 6.66 -11.20 -10.51
N ARG A 46 6.24 -10.96 -11.75
CA ARG A 46 5.76 -9.65 -12.23
C ARG A 46 4.52 -9.18 -11.48
N MET A 47 3.67 -10.12 -11.05
CA MET A 47 2.48 -9.80 -10.27
C MET A 47 2.83 -9.01 -9.01
N PHE A 48 3.86 -9.44 -8.26
CA PHE A 48 4.24 -8.77 -7.01
C PHE A 48 4.82 -7.38 -7.24
N THR A 49 5.56 -7.16 -8.33
CA THR A 49 6.07 -5.82 -8.68
C THR A 49 4.94 -4.85 -8.96
N LEU A 50 3.96 -5.28 -9.77
CA LEU A 50 2.82 -4.44 -10.14
C LEU A 50 1.93 -4.17 -8.92
N LEU A 51 1.60 -5.21 -8.16
CA LEU A 51 0.78 -5.12 -6.96
C LEU A 51 1.42 -4.20 -5.92
N GLY A 52 2.67 -4.48 -5.56
CA GLY A 52 3.41 -3.72 -4.56
C GLY A 52 3.59 -2.27 -4.97
N GLY A 53 3.97 -2.02 -6.22
CA GLY A 53 4.15 -0.68 -6.76
C GLY A 53 2.85 0.14 -6.73
N VAL A 54 1.75 -0.40 -7.27
CA VAL A 54 0.47 0.32 -7.31
C VAL A 54 -0.05 0.63 -5.90
N VAL A 55 -0.02 -0.36 -5.00
CA VAL A 55 -0.50 -0.19 -3.62
C VAL A 55 0.36 0.79 -2.84
N ALA A 56 1.70 0.72 -2.99
CA ALA A 56 2.62 1.64 -2.34
C ALA A 56 2.41 3.08 -2.82
N VAL A 57 2.27 3.29 -4.14
CA VAL A 57 2.02 4.60 -4.74
C VAL A 57 0.68 5.18 -4.27
N LEU A 58 -0.38 4.38 -4.23
CA LEU A 58 -1.69 4.85 -3.75
C LEU A 58 -1.63 5.25 -2.28
N GLY A 59 -1.03 4.42 -1.42
CA GLY A 59 -0.86 4.75 -0.01
C GLY A 59 0.00 6.00 0.21
N ALA A 60 1.12 6.13 -0.51
CA ALA A 60 1.98 7.31 -0.45
C ALA A 60 1.27 8.57 -0.94
N ALA A 61 0.50 8.48 -2.03
CA ALA A 61 -0.30 9.60 -2.54
C ALA A 61 -1.38 10.02 -1.54
N GLY A 62 -2.05 9.07 -0.89
CA GLY A 62 -3.02 9.34 0.18
C GLY A 62 -2.40 10.01 1.40
N LEU A 63 -1.20 9.59 1.80
CA LEU A 63 -0.43 10.23 2.87
C LEU A 63 -0.08 11.66 2.53
N VAL A 64 0.48 11.90 1.35
CA VAL A 64 0.88 13.24 0.90
C VAL A 64 -0.35 14.15 0.77
N ALA A 65 -1.41 13.69 0.11
CA ALA A 65 -2.63 14.49 -0.05
C ALA A 65 -3.29 14.79 1.30
N GLY A 66 -3.35 13.81 2.21
CA GLY A 66 -3.88 14.03 3.56
C GLY A 66 -3.03 15.00 4.38
N ALA A 67 -1.71 14.91 4.29
CA ALA A 67 -0.79 15.87 4.93
C ALA A 67 -0.91 17.30 4.36
N LEU A 68 -1.33 17.42 3.10
CA LEU A 68 -1.67 18.71 2.47
C LEU A 68 -3.08 19.22 2.82
N GLY A 69 -3.80 18.54 3.72
CA GLY A 69 -5.12 18.94 4.20
C GLY A 69 -6.29 18.50 3.32
N VAL A 70 -6.08 17.60 2.36
CA VAL A 70 -7.17 17.08 1.54
C VAL A 70 -8.05 16.14 2.38
N PRO A 71 -9.34 16.46 2.58
CA PRO A 71 -10.20 15.69 3.46
C PRO A 71 -10.42 14.27 2.92
N ARG A 72 -10.39 13.29 3.82
CA ARG A 72 -10.59 11.85 3.52
C ARG A 72 -9.62 11.24 2.50
N ALA A 73 -8.55 11.93 2.12
CA ALA A 73 -7.58 11.42 1.16
C ALA A 73 -6.99 10.07 1.60
N ALA A 74 -6.70 9.93 2.89
CA ALA A 74 -6.13 8.69 3.43
C ALA A 74 -7.09 7.49 3.31
N GLU A 75 -8.35 7.67 3.68
CA GLU A 75 -9.40 6.66 3.58
C GLU A 75 -9.64 6.24 2.12
N VAL A 76 -9.83 7.22 1.24
CA VAL A 76 -10.07 6.99 -0.19
C VAL A 76 -8.89 6.24 -0.80
N SER A 77 -7.65 6.65 -0.49
CA SER A 77 -6.46 5.97 -1.00
C SER A 77 -6.37 4.51 -0.55
N ALA A 78 -6.72 4.22 0.71
CA ALA A 78 -6.70 2.87 1.26
C ALA A 78 -7.77 1.98 0.62
N VAL A 79 -8.97 2.52 0.38
CA VAL A 79 -10.04 1.83 -0.35
C VAL A 79 -9.61 1.54 -1.79
N LEU A 80 -9.06 2.54 -2.50
CA LEU A 80 -8.55 2.36 -3.86
C LEU A 80 -7.42 1.33 -3.93
N ALA A 81 -6.52 1.31 -2.93
CA ALA A 81 -5.48 0.30 -2.81
C ALA A 81 -6.10 -1.11 -2.64
N GLY A 82 -7.13 -1.25 -1.81
CA GLY A 82 -7.90 -2.49 -1.69
C GLY A 82 -8.50 -2.96 -3.02
N PHE A 83 -9.15 -2.07 -3.75
CA PHE A 83 -9.67 -2.37 -5.10
C PHE A 83 -8.57 -2.74 -6.08
N ALA A 84 -7.43 -2.04 -6.06
CA ALA A 84 -6.29 -2.37 -6.91
C ALA A 84 -5.77 -3.79 -6.62
N MET A 85 -5.69 -4.18 -5.34
CA MET A 85 -5.32 -5.55 -4.96
C MET A 85 -6.28 -6.59 -5.52
N LEU A 86 -7.60 -6.37 -5.38
CA LEU A 86 -8.62 -7.26 -5.91
C LEU A 86 -8.54 -7.38 -7.44
N VAL A 87 -8.35 -6.25 -8.15
CA VAL A 87 -8.21 -6.23 -9.60
C VAL A 87 -6.99 -7.05 -10.03
N VAL A 88 -5.83 -6.81 -9.42
CA VAL A 88 -4.61 -7.56 -9.76
C VAL A 88 -4.79 -9.06 -9.49
N LEU A 89 -5.41 -9.43 -8.36
CA LEU A 89 -5.69 -10.82 -8.03
C LEU A 89 -6.60 -11.49 -9.07
N VAL A 90 -7.67 -10.81 -9.51
CA VAL A 90 -8.55 -11.31 -10.57
C VAL A 90 -7.80 -11.45 -11.90
N ARG A 91 -6.92 -10.49 -12.24
CA ARG A 91 -6.08 -10.60 -13.45
C ARG A 91 -5.12 -11.79 -13.35
N TYR A 92 -4.62 -12.08 -12.15
CA TYR A 92 -3.75 -13.22 -11.89
C TYR A 92 -4.48 -14.55 -12.05
N THR A 93 -5.69 -14.70 -11.49
CA THR A 93 -6.48 -15.93 -11.67
C THR A 93 -6.89 -16.17 -13.12
N GLN A 94 -6.95 -15.11 -13.94
CA GLN A 94 -7.15 -15.20 -15.39
C GLN A 94 -5.89 -15.59 -16.19
N GLY A 95 -4.77 -15.90 -15.54
CA GLY A 95 -3.53 -16.30 -16.20
C GLY A 95 -2.80 -15.16 -16.91
N ARG A 96 -3.16 -13.90 -16.68
CA ARG A 96 -2.58 -12.75 -17.42
C ARG A 96 -1.12 -12.44 -17.06
N PHE A 97 -0.56 -13.11 -16.06
CA PHE A 97 0.84 -13.01 -15.66
C PHE A 97 1.68 -14.22 -16.06
N ALA A 98 1.09 -15.24 -16.71
CA ALA A 98 1.85 -16.37 -17.23
C ALA A 98 2.91 -15.89 -18.24
N PRO A 99 4.12 -16.48 -18.25
CA PRO A 99 5.10 -16.23 -19.30
C PRO A 99 4.47 -16.50 -20.67
N ARG A 100 4.58 -15.54 -21.59
CA ARG A 100 4.21 -15.75 -22.99
C ARG A 100 5.26 -16.57 -23.71
#